data_AF-A0A2U1NIS6-F1
#
_entry.id   AF-A0A2U1NIS6-F1
#
_cell.length_a   1.000
_cell.length_b   1.000
_cell.length_c   1.000
_cell.angle_alpha   90.00
_cell.angle_beta   90.00
_cell.angle_gamma   90.00
#
_symmetry.space_group_name_H-M   'P 1'
#
loop_
_entity.id
_entity.type
_entity.pdbx_description
1 polymer ?
#
loop_
_entity_poly.entity_id
_entity_poly.type
_entity_poly.pdbx_seq_one_letter_code
_entity_poly.pdbx_strand_id
1 'polypeptide(L)'
;MQEKDLKIADLESENRKMKVELEEFRTEATHLKNQQATIRRLEERTRQLEQQMEEKVKEIVEMKQRSLAEENQKTLEVLKEREQLLQDQLRQAQDSVSNMQKLHELAQSKLFEYRAQSEEDTAAKQTEVNLLMDEVERAQTRLLSLEREKGVLRSQLQTANEDNDTKRSDDDDSNSILENSLSAKEKIISELNTELHSIETTLSNEREQHINEIKKLNAMLNEKELALQEIKKELLERPTEKLVDDLRKKVKILQAVGYNSIEAEDWEVATSGEEMSKLESLLLDKNRKMEHQLTQLKVQLSEKTSLAETSENKISELTSKINEQQKLIQKLEDDISKGYSSKDRKGNMFEDWDLSESGAKDISENADHKHASSDQDQNSMLKVICNQRDRFRARLRETEEEIRQLKERIGVLTTELEKTKADNVKLYGKIRYVQDYNLEKVVSRGSRKQSVEDLESGFSSDVESKYKKIYEDDINPFAAFSKKEKDQRYKELGLRDKITLTSGRFLMGNKYARTFAFFYTIGLHILVFSCLYRMSALSNLSHGPEEFLGNEKIVNLPHAL
;
A
#
# COMPACT_ATOMS: atom_id res chain seq x y z
N MET A 1 -58.68 -99.77 -14.48
CA MET A 1 -58.21 -99.00 -15.65
C MET A 1 -58.16 -97.53 -15.27
N GLN A 2 -59.29 -96.92 -14.85
CA GLN A 2 -59.39 -95.53 -14.38
C GLN A 2 -58.36 -95.08 -13.32
N GLU A 3 -58.06 -95.88 -12.29
CA GLU A 3 -57.08 -95.49 -11.26
C GLU A 3 -55.63 -95.44 -11.79
N LYS A 4 -55.30 -96.29 -12.78
CA LYS A 4 -54.00 -96.26 -13.46
C LYS A 4 -53.89 -95.04 -14.38
N ASP A 5 -54.98 -94.69 -15.07
CA ASP A 5 -55.03 -93.53 -15.97
C ASP A 5 -54.94 -92.20 -15.19
N LEU A 6 -55.58 -92.12 -14.01
CA LEU A 6 -55.44 -90.99 -13.09
C LEU A 6 -54.00 -90.83 -12.60
N LYS A 7 -53.35 -91.94 -12.20
CA LYS A 7 -51.95 -91.90 -11.75
C LYS A 7 -50.98 -91.53 -12.87
N ILE A 8 -51.25 -91.92 -14.11
CA ILE A 8 -50.48 -91.50 -15.28
C ILE A 8 -50.68 -90.00 -15.52
N ALA A 9 -51.91 -89.49 -15.46
CA ALA A 9 -52.20 -88.06 -15.63
C ALA A 9 -51.55 -87.19 -14.54
N ASP A 10 -51.56 -87.65 -13.28
CA ASP A 10 -50.88 -86.96 -12.17
C ASP A 10 -49.35 -86.93 -12.37
N LEU A 11 -48.74 -88.06 -12.75
CA LEU A 11 -47.31 -88.14 -13.06
C LEU A 11 -46.94 -87.30 -14.29
N GLU A 12 -47.80 -87.23 -15.31
CA GLU A 12 -47.60 -86.35 -16.46
C GLU A 12 -47.68 -84.87 -16.09
N SER A 13 -48.62 -84.50 -15.21
CA SER A 13 -48.74 -83.14 -14.67
C SER A 13 -47.50 -82.76 -13.85
N GLU A 14 -47.03 -83.65 -12.99
CA GLU A 14 -45.80 -83.47 -12.21
C GLU A 14 -44.55 -83.37 -13.11
N ASN A 15 -44.46 -84.20 -14.15
CA ASN A 15 -43.37 -84.14 -15.13
C ASN A 15 -43.39 -82.82 -15.92
N ARG A 16 -44.57 -82.30 -16.27
CA ARG A 16 -44.73 -80.98 -16.90
C ARG A 16 -44.30 -79.85 -15.95
N LYS A 17 -44.70 -79.90 -14.67
CA LYS A 17 -44.27 -78.93 -13.66
C LYS A 17 -42.75 -78.93 -13.47
N MET A 18 -42.15 -80.12 -13.30
CA MET A 18 -40.69 -80.24 -13.20
C MET A 18 -39.96 -79.71 -14.44
N LYS A 19 -40.53 -79.90 -15.65
CA LYS A 19 -39.95 -79.32 -16.88
C LYS A 19 -40.02 -77.80 -16.90
N VAL A 20 -41.13 -77.21 -16.47
CA VAL A 20 -41.27 -75.75 -16.36
C VAL A 20 -40.31 -75.20 -15.33
N GLU A 21 -40.21 -75.79 -14.14
CA GLU A 21 -39.25 -75.38 -13.10
C GLU A 21 -37.79 -75.51 -13.59
N LEU A 22 -37.46 -76.58 -14.32
CA LEU A 22 -36.13 -76.73 -14.94
C LEU A 22 -35.85 -75.69 -16.03
N GLU A 23 -36.85 -75.29 -16.80
CA GLU A 23 -36.72 -74.20 -17.77
C GLU A 23 -36.56 -72.85 -17.08
N GLU A 24 -37.33 -72.57 -16.02
CA GLU A 24 -37.19 -71.39 -15.18
C GLU A 24 -35.79 -71.30 -14.58
N PHE A 25 -35.29 -72.37 -13.93
CA PHE A 25 -33.92 -72.41 -13.40
C PHE A 25 -32.85 -72.25 -14.47
N ARG A 26 -33.07 -72.78 -15.69
CA ARG A 26 -32.15 -72.55 -16.81
C ARG A 26 -32.13 -71.08 -17.21
N THR A 27 -33.28 -70.42 -17.31
CA THR A 27 -33.34 -68.99 -17.63
C THR A 27 -32.69 -68.14 -16.54
N GLU A 28 -32.95 -68.42 -15.26
CA GLU A 28 -32.30 -67.75 -14.14
C GLU A 28 -30.77 -67.94 -14.15
N ALA A 29 -30.28 -69.15 -14.42
CA ALA A 29 -28.85 -69.42 -14.55
C ALA A 29 -28.21 -68.62 -15.69
N THR A 30 -28.89 -68.46 -16.83
CA THR A 30 -28.40 -67.60 -17.92
C THR A 30 -28.39 -66.12 -17.52
N HIS A 31 -29.41 -65.66 -16.80
CA HIS A 31 -29.49 -64.29 -16.30
C HIS A 31 -28.39 -63.99 -15.28
N LEU A 32 -28.15 -64.90 -14.32
CA LEU A 32 -27.05 -64.80 -13.36
C LEU A 32 -25.68 -64.77 -14.05
N LYS A 33 -25.49 -65.57 -15.12
CA LYS A 33 -24.25 -65.54 -15.91
C LYS A 33 -24.05 -64.19 -16.61
N ASN A 34 -25.12 -63.59 -17.14
CA ASN A 34 -25.07 -62.25 -17.75
C ASN A 34 -24.80 -61.15 -16.71
N GLN A 35 -25.37 -61.28 -15.52
CA GLN A 35 -25.08 -60.39 -14.40
C GLN A 35 -23.62 -60.51 -13.96
N GLN A 36 -23.08 -61.72 -13.82
CA GLN A 36 -21.66 -61.94 -13.53
C GLN A 36 -20.74 -61.32 -14.58
N ALA A 37 -21.07 -61.43 -15.87
CA ALA A 37 -20.31 -60.78 -16.93
C ALA A 37 -20.35 -59.25 -16.83
N THR A 38 -21.50 -58.69 -16.42
CA THR A 38 -21.66 -57.23 -16.21
C THR A 38 -20.87 -56.76 -14.99
N ILE A 39 -20.93 -57.51 -13.89
CA ILE A 39 -20.16 -57.23 -12.66
C ILE A 39 -18.66 -57.21 -12.99
N ARG A 40 -18.14 -58.22 -13.70
CA ARG A 40 -16.72 -58.26 -14.10
C ARG A 40 -16.30 -57.05 -14.93
N ARG A 41 -17.13 -56.60 -15.89
CA ARG A 41 -16.84 -55.39 -16.69
C ARG A 41 -16.85 -54.12 -15.82
N LEU A 42 -17.76 -54.05 -14.84
CA LEU A 42 -17.82 -52.92 -13.91
C LEU A 42 -16.61 -52.92 -12.98
N GLU A 43 -16.22 -54.07 -12.43
CA GLU A 43 -15.01 -54.23 -11.62
C GLU A 43 -13.76 -53.82 -12.40
N GLU A 44 -13.63 -54.26 -13.65
CA GLU A 44 -12.51 -53.89 -14.52
C GLU A 44 -12.49 -52.38 -14.81
N ARG A 45 -13.65 -51.78 -15.08
CA ARG A 45 -13.76 -50.33 -15.27
C ARG A 45 -13.40 -49.55 -14.01
N THR A 46 -13.86 -50.00 -12.84
CA THR A 46 -13.51 -49.40 -11.54
C THR A 46 -12.01 -49.47 -11.33
N ARG A 47 -11.39 -50.63 -11.57
CA ARG A 47 -9.94 -50.81 -11.45
C ARG A 47 -9.14 -49.92 -12.40
N GLN A 48 -9.61 -49.75 -13.64
CA GLN A 48 -8.99 -48.83 -14.60
C GLN A 48 -9.09 -47.36 -14.14
N LEU A 49 -10.25 -46.95 -13.61
CA LEU A 49 -10.42 -45.61 -13.08
C LEU A 49 -9.55 -45.37 -11.84
N GLU A 50 -9.43 -46.36 -10.95
CA GLU A 50 -8.54 -46.31 -9.79
C GLU A 50 -7.07 -46.15 -10.23
N GLN A 51 -6.61 -46.94 -11.21
CA GLN A 51 -5.25 -46.81 -11.75
C GLN A 51 -5.01 -45.44 -12.39
N GLN A 52 -5.95 -44.93 -13.19
CA GLN A 52 -5.82 -43.60 -13.78
C GLN A 52 -5.79 -42.49 -12.72
N MET A 53 -6.55 -42.66 -11.63
CA MET A 53 -6.51 -41.72 -10.51
C MET A 53 -5.18 -41.81 -9.77
N GLU A 54 -4.65 -43.00 -9.53
CA GLU A 54 -3.37 -43.21 -8.87
C GLU A 54 -2.21 -42.62 -9.69
N GLU A 55 -2.21 -42.82 -11.01
CA GLU A 55 -1.23 -42.22 -11.92
C GLU A 55 -1.29 -40.69 -11.90
N LYS A 56 -2.49 -40.10 -11.96
CA LYS A 56 -2.67 -38.65 -11.88
C LYS A 56 -2.21 -38.09 -10.54
N VAL A 57 -2.54 -38.77 -9.43
CA VAL A 57 -2.07 -38.37 -8.10
C VAL A 57 -0.56 -38.43 -8.02
N LYS A 58 0.06 -39.49 -8.55
CA LYS A 58 1.52 -39.62 -8.60
C LYS A 58 2.17 -38.51 -9.42
N GLU A 59 1.63 -38.19 -10.60
CA GLU A 59 2.12 -37.09 -11.44
C GLU A 59 2.00 -35.73 -10.73
N ILE A 60 0.87 -35.46 -10.08
CA ILE A 60 0.67 -34.23 -9.30
C ILE A 60 1.67 -34.14 -8.14
N VAL A 61 1.90 -35.24 -7.42
CA VAL A 61 2.86 -35.28 -6.31
C VAL A 61 4.28 -35.06 -6.82
N GLU A 62 4.68 -35.70 -7.93
CA GLU A 62 6.00 -35.49 -8.54
C GLU A 62 6.19 -34.05 -9.03
N MET A 63 5.19 -33.46 -9.70
CA MET A 63 5.23 -32.06 -10.10
C MET A 63 5.35 -31.13 -8.90
N LYS A 64 4.58 -31.36 -7.84
CA LYS A 64 4.64 -30.56 -6.62
C LYS A 64 5.98 -30.70 -5.91
N GLN A 65 6.56 -31.91 -5.88
CA GLN A 65 7.87 -32.15 -5.30
C GLN A 65 8.98 -31.44 -6.08
N ARG A 66 8.93 -31.46 -7.43
CA ARG A 66 9.86 -30.70 -8.27
C ARG A 66 9.72 -29.19 -8.07
N SER A 67 8.49 -28.68 -8.09
CA SER A 67 8.21 -27.25 -7.84
C SER A 67 8.73 -26.80 -6.48
N LEU A 68 8.52 -27.60 -5.42
CA LEU A 68 9.03 -27.30 -4.09
C LEU A 68 10.57 -27.33 -4.05
N ALA A 69 11.19 -28.28 -4.74
CA ALA A 69 12.65 -28.35 -4.83
C ALA A 69 13.23 -27.14 -5.57
N GLU A 70 12.61 -26.70 -6.67
CA GLU A 70 13.01 -25.49 -7.41
C GLU A 70 12.84 -24.22 -6.58
N GLU A 71 11.75 -24.08 -5.84
CA GLU A 71 11.53 -22.94 -4.94
C GLU A 71 12.54 -22.92 -3.80
N ASN A 72 12.81 -24.07 -3.18
CA ASN A 72 13.84 -24.21 -2.15
C ASN A 72 15.24 -23.91 -2.71
N GLN A 73 15.53 -24.30 -3.95
CA GLN A 73 16.82 -23.98 -4.57
C GLN A 73 16.95 -22.48 -4.84
N LYS A 74 15.92 -21.84 -5.42
CA LYS A 74 15.93 -20.39 -5.68
C LYS A 74 16.05 -19.59 -4.40
N THR A 75 15.33 -19.96 -3.35
CA THR A 75 15.44 -19.28 -2.04
C THR A 75 16.84 -19.44 -1.45
N LEU A 76 17.45 -20.62 -1.58
CA LEU A 76 18.82 -20.86 -1.13
C LEU A 76 19.87 -20.08 -1.93
N GLU A 77 19.69 -19.92 -3.24
CA GLU A 77 20.54 -19.08 -4.10
C GLU A 77 20.46 -17.60 -3.69
N VAL A 78 19.25 -17.06 -3.50
CA VAL A 78 19.05 -15.68 -3.02
C VAL A 78 19.67 -15.46 -1.64
N LEU A 79 19.54 -16.44 -0.74
CA LEU A 79 20.17 -16.35 0.59
C LEU A 79 21.70 -16.35 0.50
N LYS A 80 22.29 -17.16 -0.38
CA LYS A 80 23.74 -17.17 -0.62
C LYS A 80 24.25 -15.86 -1.21
N GLU A 81 23.55 -15.29 -2.19
CA GLU A 81 23.90 -13.99 -2.77
C GLU A 81 23.84 -12.88 -1.71
N ARG A 82 22.79 -12.90 -0.88
CA ARG A 82 22.67 -11.97 0.25
C ARG A 82 23.80 -12.15 1.27
N GLU A 83 24.17 -13.38 1.60
CA GLU A 83 25.28 -13.68 2.50
C GLU A 83 26.61 -13.14 1.94
N GLN A 84 26.88 -13.35 0.65
CA GLN A 84 28.08 -12.82 -0.02
C GLN A 84 28.13 -11.29 0.01
N LEU A 85 27.01 -10.63 -0.30
CA LEU A 85 26.93 -9.16 -0.22
C LEU A 85 27.19 -8.64 1.19
N LEU A 86 26.64 -9.30 2.22
CA LEU A 86 26.89 -8.93 3.61
C LEU A 86 28.34 -9.19 4.02
N GLN A 87 28.97 -10.27 3.53
CA GLN A 87 30.38 -10.55 3.77
C GLN A 87 31.29 -9.49 3.10
N ASP A 88 30.98 -9.07 1.88
CA ASP A 88 31.73 -8.01 1.18
C ASP A 88 31.59 -6.65 1.87
N GLN A 89 30.38 -6.31 2.33
CA GLN A 89 30.15 -5.09 3.14
C GLN A 89 30.93 -5.13 4.46
N LEU A 90 30.93 -6.29 5.13
CA LEU A 90 31.70 -6.48 6.36
C LEU A 90 33.20 -6.32 6.10
N ARG A 91 33.72 -6.90 5.01
CA ARG A 91 35.13 -6.75 4.61
C ARG A 91 35.48 -5.29 4.35
N GLN A 92 34.64 -4.57 3.59
CA GLN A 92 34.84 -3.15 3.31
C GLN A 92 34.82 -2.30 4.60
N ALA A 93 33.91 -2.58 5.52
CA ALA A 93 33.85 -1.91 6.81
C ALA A 93 35.12 -2.19 7.64
N GLN A 94 35.57 -3.45 7.70
CA GLN A 94 36.81 -3.85 8.37
C GLN A 94 38.05 -3.16 7.78
N ASP A 95 38.16 -3.10 6.45
CA ASP A 95 39.26 -2.43 5.75
C ASP A 95 39.27 -0.92 6.05
N SER A 96 38.08 -0.28 6.07
CA SER A 96 37.97 1.14 6.40
C SER A 96 38.35 1.44 7.86
N VAL A 97 37.96 0.57 8.80
CA VAL A 97 38.38 0.67 10.21
C VAL A 97 39.88 0.47 10.33
N SER A 98 40.47 -0.52 9.66
CA SER A 98 41.91 -0.74 9.65
C SER A 98 42.67 0.47 9.09
N ASN A 99 42.16 1.08 8.01
CA ASN A 99 42.76 2.28 7.44
C ASN A 99 42.65 3.48 8.38
N MET A 100 41.50 3.67 9.05
CA MET A 100 41.33 4.72 10.05
C MET A 100 42.25 4.51 11.26
N GLN A 101 42.45 3.27 11.71
CA GLN A 101 43.39 2.94 12.77
C GLN A 101 44.83 3.31 12.38
N LYS A 102 45.28 2.91 11.18
CA LYS A 102 46.62 3.30 10.67
C LYS A 102 46.79 4.81 10.56
N LEU A 103 45.78 5.52 10.06
CA LEU A 103 45.82 6.99 9.98
C LEU A 103 45.87 7.63 11.38
N HIS A 104 45.14 7.06 12.34
CA HIS A 104 45.16 7.52 13.72
C HIS A 104 46.54 7.30 14.37
N GLU A 105 47.13 6.12 14.19
CA GLU A 105 48.50 5.81 14.64
C GLU A 105 49.51 6.78 14.04
N LEU A 106 49.45 7.03 12.72
CA LEU A 106 50.33 7.99 12.05
C LEU A 106 50.14 9.43 12.57
N ALA A 107 48.89 9.86 12.77
CA ALA A 107 48.60 11.19 13.32
C ALA A 107 49.11 11.31 14.77
N GLN A 108 48.94 10.26 15.57
CA GLN A 108 49.42 10.20 16.94
C GLN A 108 50.96 10.25 17.00
N SER A 109 51.66 9.50 16.15
CA SER A 109 53.12 9.57 16.04
C SER A 109 53.60 10.97 15.68
N LYS A 110 52.97 11.63 14.70
CA LYS A 110 53.30 13.02 14.33
C LYS A 110 53.05 14.00 15.48
N LEU A 111 51.98 13.84 16.25
CA LEU A 111 51.73 14.66 17.44
C LEU A 111 52.80 14.46 18.51
N PHE A 112 53.26 13.23 18.72
CA PHE A 112 54.39 12.96 19.63
C PHE A 112 55.68 13.60 19.14
N GLU A 113 55.98 13.53 17.84
CA GLU A 113 57.15 14.20 17.24
C GLU A 113 57.10 15.71 17.42
N TYR A 114 55.97 16.36 17.09
CA TYR A 114 55.81 17.80 17.29
C TYR A 114 55.89 18.21 18.75
N ARG A 115 55.35 17.40 19.66
CA ARG A 115 55.47 17.64 21.09
C ARG A 115 56.92 17.54 21.55
N ALA A 116 57.64 16.52 21.12
CA ALA A 116 59.06 16.35 21.44
C ALA A 116 59.89 17.53 20.92
N GLN A 117 59.67 17.96 19.67
CA GLN A 117 60.35 19.11 19.09
C GLN A 117 59.99 20.41 19.83
N SER A 118 58.72 20.61 20.21
CA SER A 118 58.33 21.77 21.00
C SER A 118 58.96 21.75 22.39
N GLU A 119 59.05 20.59 23.05
CA GLU A 119 59.71 20.44 24.34
C GLU A 119 61.22 20.73 24.22
N GLU A 120 61.87 20.24 23.15
CA GLU A 120 63.26 20.56 22.82
C GLU A 120 63.48 22.06 22.57
N ASP A 121 62.64 22.71 21.76
CA ASP A 121 62.71 24.15 21.49
C ASP A 121 62.51 24.98 22.76
N THR A 122 61.57 24.56 23.64
CA THR A 122 61.37 25.24 24.93
C THR A 122 62.57 25.07 25.85
N ALA A 123 63.18 23.88 25.88
CA ALA A 123 64.39 23.64 26.65
C ALA A 123 65.57 24.47 26.11
N ALA A 124 65.76 24.51 24.80
CA ALA A 124 66.79 25.32 24.14
C ALA A 124 66.61 26.82 24.46
N LYS A 125 65.40 27.35 24.31
CA LYS A 125 65.09 28.74 24.69
C LYS A 125 65.33 29.01 26.17
N GLN A 126 64.97 28.07 27.05
CA GLN A 126 65.25 28.21 28.48
C GLN A 126 66.77 28.25 28.76
N THR A 127 67.56 27.43 28.07
CA THR A 127 69.03 27.48 28.20
C THR A 127 69.62 28.79 27.68
N GLU A 128 69.09 29.33 26.58
CA GLU A 128 69.49 30.63 26.04
C GLU A 128 69.16 31.77 27.03
N VAL A 129 67.95 31.77 27.59
CA VAL A 129 67.55 32.74 28.63
C VAL A 129 68.46 32.66 29.86
N ASN A 130 68.80 31.45 30.31
CA ASN A 130 69.72 31.28 31.44
C ASN A 130 71.12 31.83 31.11
N LEU A 131 71.64 31.58 29.90
CA LEU A 131 72.94 32.12 29.47
C LEU A 131 72.93 33.65 29.40
N LEU A 132 71.86 34.24 28.86
CA LEU A 132 71.69 35.70 28.82
C LEU A 132 71.57 36.29 30.23
N MET A 133 70.88 35.62 31.16
CA MET A 133 70.86 36.01 32.57
C MET A 133 72.28 36.01 33.17
N ASP A 134 73.05 34.95 32.96
CA ASP A 134 74.44 34.87 33.43
C ASP A 134 75.32 35.99 32.84
N GLU A 135 75.15 36.31 31.56
CA GLU A 135 75.88 37.41 30.90
C GLU A 135 75.47 38.78 31.46
N VAL A 136 74.18 38.99 31.73
CA VAL A 136 73.68 40.20 32.39
C VAL A 136 74.25 40.33 33.80
N GLU A 137 74.28 39.26 34.59
CA GLU A 137 74.87 39.26 35.93
C GLU A 137 76.38 39.57 35.89
N ARG A 138 77.11 38.99 34.94
CA ARG A 138 78.54 39.30 34.72
C ARG A 138 78.74 40.75 34.32
N ALA A 139 77.92 41.28 33.40
CA ALA A 139 77.98 42.67 32.96
C ALA A 139 77.65 43.63 34.10
N GLN A 140 76.63 43.34 34.91
CA GLN A 140 76.28 44.11 36.12
C GLN A 140 77.43 44.09 37.14
N THR A 141 78.05 42.93 37.37
CA THR A 141 79.21 42.81 38.27
C THR A 141 80.39 43.67 37.78
N ARG A 142 80.67 43.65 36.47
CA ARG A 142 81.71 44.48 35.85
C ARG A 142 81.36 45.97 35.93
N LEU A 143 80.12 46.34 35.68
CA LEU A 143 79.65 47.73 35.80
C LEU A 143 79.83 48.24 37.24
N LEU A 144 79.42 47.46 38.24
CA LEU A 144 79.65 47.80 39.65
C LEU A 144 81.15 47.94 40.00
N SER A 145 82.02 47.14 39.39
CA SER A 145 83.48 47.29 39.57
C SER A 145 84.01 48.58 38.95
N LEU A 146 83.59 48.92 37.72
CA LEU A 146 83.98 50.15 37.03
C LEU A 146 83.43 51.40 37.71
N GLU A 147 82.21 51.35 38.27
CA GLU A 147 81.65 52.44 39.06
C GLU A 147 82.47 52.72 40.32
N ARG A 148 82.95 51.67 41.00
CA ARG A 148 83.87 51.81 42.14
C ARG A 148 85.20 52.42 41.69
N GLU A 149 85.80 51.92 40.62
CA GLU A 149 87.06 52.45 40.07
C GLU A 149 86.91 53.91 39.62
N LYS A 150 85.81 54.27 38.95
CA LYS A 150 85.49 55.65 38.57
C LYS A 150 85.36 56.56 39.80
N GLY A 151 84.76 56.05 40.89
CA GLY A 151 84.70 56.76 42.16
C GLY A 151 86.09 57.06 42.73
N VAL A 152 87.00 56.08 42.67
CA VAL A 152 88.40 56.22 43.10
C VAL A 152 89.19 57.15 42.19
N LEU A 153 89.05 57.04 40.87
CA LEU A 153 89.72 57.93 39.92
C LEU A 153 89.23 59.37 40.07
N ARG A 154 87.92 59.57 40.34
CA ARG A 154 87.37 60.91 40.57
C ARG A 154 87.93 61.56 41.84
N SER A 155 88.17 60.79 42.89
CA SER A 155 88.83 61.32 44.10
C SER A 155 90.32 61.61 43.84
N GLN A 156 91.01 60.76 43.08
CA GLN A 156 92.40 61.00 42.66
C GLN A 156 92.56 62.23 41.75
N LEU A 157 91.62 62.47 40.83
CA LEU A 157 91.65 63.62 39.93
C LEU A 157 91.37 64.92 40.69
N GLN A 158 90.52 64.87 41.71
CA GLN A 158 90.30 66.00 42.61
C GLN A 158 91.56 66.35 43.42
N THR A 159 92.38 65.35 43.79
CA THR A 159 93.70 65.59 44.43
C THR A 159 94.78 66.04 43.43
N ALA A 160 94.78 65.53 42.19
CA ALA A 160 95.78 65.90 41.18
C ALA A 160 95.53 67.27 40.53
N ASN A 161 94.30 67.80 40.60
CA ASN A 161 93.98 69.14 40.11
C ASN A 161 94.46 70.27 41.06
N GLU A 162 94.89 69.93 42.28
CA GLU A 162 95.56 70.87 43.20
C GLU A 162 97.09 70.96 42.93
N ASP A 163 97.68 70.01 42.20
CA ASP A 163 99.13 69.86 42.04
C ASP A 163 99.70 70.26 40.65
N ASN A 164 98.88 70.78 39.72
CA ASN A 164 99.28 70.96 38.31
C ASN A 164 99.68 72.39 37.88
N ASP A 165 100.02 73.28 38.83
CA ASP A 165 100.33 74.69 38.52
C ASP A 165 101.83 74.99 38.29
N THR A 166 102.70 73.99 38.08
CA THR A 166 104.12 74.24 37.79
C THR A 166 104.78 73.24 36.82
N LYS A 167 104.93 73.64 35.55
CA LYS A 167 106.21 73.71 34.80
C LYS A 167 106.00 73.70 33.28
N ARG A 168 106.36 74.82 32.67
CA ARG A 168 106.83 74.93 31.27
C ARG A 168 108.32 74.61 31.24
N SER A 169 108.79 73.84 30.26
CA SER A 169 110.02 74.09 29.47
C SER A 169 110.32 72.88 28.59
N ASP A 170 110.55 73.11 27.29
CA ASP A 170 111.66 72.57 26.47
C ASP A 170 111.23 72.43 25.00
N ASP A 171 111.71 73.35 24.18
CA ASP A 171 111.25 73.60 22.80
C ASP A 171 112.13 72.93 21.73
N ASP A 172 113.06 72.04 22.11
CA ASP A 172 113.91 71.25 21.18
C ASP A 172 113.63 69.73 21.24
N ASP A 173 112.86 69.26 22.22
CA ASP A 173 112.26 67.90 22.21
C ASP A 173 110.88 67.92 21.52
N SER A 174 110.28 69.11 21.35
CA SER A 174 108.99 69.30 20.70
C SER A 174 108.98 68.77 19.27
N ASN A 175 110.05 68.95 18.49
CA ASN A 175 110.10 68.47 17.11
C ASN A 175 110.25 66.93 17.00
N SER A 176 111.01 66.30 17.90
CA SER A 176 111.14 64.84 17.99
C SER A 176 109.83 64.19 18.48
N ILE A 177 109.19 64.82 19.46
CA ILE A 177 107.88 64.45 19.99
C ILE A 177 106.80 64.66 18.92
N LEU A 178 106.89 65.72 18.11
CA LEU A 178 105.96 65.98 17.01
C LEU A 178 106.15 64.97 15.88
N GLU A 179 107.37 64.56 15.54
CA GLU A 179 107.64 63.54 14.51
C GLU A 179 107.24 62.12 14.98
N ASN A 180 107.52 61.78 16.24
CA ASN A 180 107.00 60.57 16.88
C ASN A 180 105.46 60.61 17.04
N SER A 181 104.89 61.78 17.32
CA SER A 181 103.43 61.97 17.37
C SER A 181 102.81 61.87 15.99
N LEU A 182 103.48 62.36 14.95
CA LEU A 182 103.03 62.30 13.58
C LEU A 182 103.07 60.86 13.05
N SER A 183 104.16 60.13 13.28
CA SER A 183 104.24 58.69 12.95
C SER A 183 103.25 57.84 13.76
N ALA A 184 103.02 58.16 15.04
CA ALA A 184 101.97 57.53 15.84
C ALA A 184 100.58 57.85 15.29
N LYS A 185 100.31 59.09 14.87
CA LYS A 185 99.05 59.49 14.21
C LYS A 185 98.89 58.82 12.86
N GLU A 186 99.92 58.72 12.05
CA GLU A 186 99.90 58.01 10.76
C GLU A 186 99.63 56.52 10.96
N LYS A 187 100.23 55.90 11.98
CA LYS A 187 99.94 54.52 12.35
C LYS A 187 98.50 54.35 12.80
N ILE A 188 97.98 55.22 13.66
CA ILE A 188 96.57 55.22 14.08
C ILE A 188 95.64 55.44 12.89
N ILE A 189 95.98 56.33 11.95
CA ILE A 189 95.21 56.56 10.73
C ILE A 189 95.22 55.30 9.85
N SER A 190 96.35 54.59 9.75
CA SER A 190 96.43 53.33 9.00
C SER A 190 95.61 52.22 9.67
N GLU A 191 95.69 52.08 10.99
CA GLU A 191 94.89 51.13 11.77
C GLU A 191 93.40 51.44 11.64
N LEU A 192 93.00 52.71 11.82
CA LEU A 192 91.63 53.17 11.61
C LEU A 192 91.17 52.93 10.18
N ASN A 193 92.00 53.17 9.16
CA ASN A 193 91.63 52.88 7.76
C ASN A 193 91.45 51.37 7.51
N THR A 194 92.27 50.51 8.13
CA THR A 194 92.09 49.06 8.03
C THR A 194 90.84 48.58 8.77
N GLU A 195 90.52 49.18 9.92
CA GLU A 195 89.27 48.94 10.64
C GLU A 195 88.05 49.46 9.87
N LEU A 196 88.16 50.63 9.25
CA LEU A 196 87.09 51.19 8.42
C LEU A 196 86.83 50.27 7.22
N HIS A 197 87.89 49.79 6.56
CA HIS A 197 87.77 48.85 5.44
C HIS A 197 87.24 47.48 5.87
N SER A 198 87.63 46.98 7.05
CA SER A 198 87.11 45.72 7.58
C SER A 198 85.63 45.86 7.96
N ILE A 199 85.21 46.98 8.55
CA ILE A 199 83.80 47.27 8.87
C ILE A 199 82.99 47.46 7.58
N GLU A 200 83.54 48.15 6.58
CA GLU A 200 82.86 48.35 5.30
C GLU A 200 82.66 47.03 4.55
N THR A 201 83.64 46.12 4.60
CA THR A 201 83.51 44.78 4.01
C THR A 201 82.55 43.88 4.78
N THR A 202 82.56 43.89 6.13
CA THR A 202 81.55 43.13 6.91
C THR A 202 80.14 43.66 6.66
N LEU A 203 79.96 44.98 6.64
CA LEU A 203 78.67 45.61 6.36
C LEU A 203 78.18 45.34 4.93
N SER A 204 79.09 45.27 3.95
CA SER A 204 78.77 44.83 2.59
C SER A 204 78.31 43.38 2.55
N ASN A 205 79.01 42.48 3.26
CA ASN A 205 78.64 41.06 3.34
C ASN A 205 77.29 40.85 4.03
N GLU A 206 77.02 41.55 5.14
CA GLU A 206 75.73 41.51 5.82
C GLU A 206 74.60 42.04 4.93
N ARG A 207 74.82 43.13 4.20
CA ARG A 207 73.86 43.64 3.20
C ARG A 207 73.56 42.60 2.13
N GLU A 208 74.57 41.92 1.62
CA GLU A 208 74.38 40.87 0.61
C GLU A 208 73.63 39.66 1.18
N GLN A 209 73.93 39.25 2.42
CA GLN A 209 73.18 38.20 3.12
C GLN A 209 71.70 38.58 3.30
N HIS A 210 71.41 39.79 3.77
CA HIS A 210 70.03 40.27 3.92
C HIS A 210 69.29 40.35 2.58
N ILE A 211 69.97 40.79 1.50
CA ILE A 211 69.37 40.79 0.16
C ILE A 211 69.02 39.36 -0.28
N ASN A 212 69.90 38.39 -0.03
CA ASN A 212 69.65 37.00 -0.36
C ASN A 212 68.52 36.39 0.48
N GLU A 213 68.45 36.74 1.76
CA GLU A 213 67.37 36.32 2.65
C GLU A 213 66.02 36.93 2.24
N ILE A 214 65.99 38.22 1.89
CA ILE A 214 64.80 38.89 1.33
C ILE A 214 64.36 38.20 0.03
N LYS A 215 65.29 37.86 -0.86
CA LYS A 215 64.97 37.10 -2.09
C LYS A 215 64.37 35.73 -1.78
N LYS A 216 64.93 35.01 -0.81
CA LYS A 216 64.42 33.70 -0.38
C LYS A 216 63.03 33.80 0.25
N LEU A 217 62.81 34.78 1.13
CA LEU A 217 61.51 35.05 1.75
C LEU A 217 60.47 35.44 0.70
N ASN A 218 60.81 36.30 -0.26
CA ASN A 218 59.92 36.66 -1.37
C ASN A 218 59.56 35.45 -2.26
N ALA A 219 60.52 34.55 -2.52
CA ALA A 219 60.25 33.33 -3.27
C ALA A 219 59.26 32.40 -2.53
N MET A 220 59.47 32.21 -1.22
CA MET A 220 58.54 31.43 -0.40
C MET A 220 57.16 32.09 -0.29
N LEU A 221 57.10 33.42 -0.21
CA LEU A 221 55.84 34.16 -0.19
C LEU A 221 55.05 33.94 -1.48
N ASN A 222 55.70 34.07 -2.64
CA ASN A 222 55.07 33.79 -3.94
C ASN A 222 54.59 32.34 -4.06
N GLU A 223 55.37 31.37 -3.59
CA GLU A 223 54.96 29.96 -3.60
C GLU A 223 53.72 29.72 -2.72
N LYS A 224 53.66 30.36 -1.54
CA LYS A 224 52.49 30.29 -0.66
C LYS A 224 51.28 31.01 -1.25
N GLU A 225 51.46 32.13 -1.94
CA GLU A 225 50.37 32.82 -2.64
C GLU A 225 49.79 31.99 -3.79
N LEU A 226 50.65 31.32 -4.57
CA LEU A 226 50.21 30.41 -5.63
C LEU A 226 49.44 29.22 -5.05
N ALA A 227 49.95 28.58 -3.99
CA ALA A 227 49.24 27.49 -3.31
C ALA A 227 47.89 27.95 -2.73
N LEU A 228 47.82 29.18 -2.18
CA LEU A 228 46.58 29.76 -1.70
C LEU A 228 45.58 30.01 -2.83
N GLN A 229 46.03 30.47 -3.99
CA GLN A 229 45.17 30.66 -5.16
C GLN A 229 44.64 29.31 -5.68
N GLU A 230 45.49 28.28 -5.69
CA GLU A 230 45.11 26.93 -6.10
C GLU A 230 44.06 26.32 -5.14
N ILE A 231 44.30 26.37 -3.83
CA ILE A 231 43.32 25.92 -2.82
C ILE A 231 42.01 26.71 -2.91
N LYS A 232 42.06 28.03 -3.14
CA LYS A 232 40.85 28.84 -3.35
C LYS A 232 40.10 28.42 -4.61
N LYS A 233 40.80 28.08 -5.69
CA LYS A 233 40.19 27.57 -6.92
C LYS A 233 39.55 26.21 -6.69
N GLU A 234 40.24 25.28 -6.04
CA GLU A 234 39.67 23.98 -5.65
C GLU A 234 38.45 24.12 -4.74
N LEU A 235 38.46 25.09 -3.81
CA LEU A 235 37.35 25.36 -2.92
C LEU A 235 36.12 25.92 -3.67
N LEU A 236 36.34 26.72 -4.71
CA LEU A 236 35.27 27.22 -5.59
C LEU A 236 34.74 26.15 -6.54
N GLU A 237 35.60 25.22 -6.97
CA GLU A 237 35.20 24.08 -7.82
C GLU A 237 34.46 22.99 -7.03
N ARG A 238 34.64 22.92 -5.70
CA ARG A 238 33.88 22.02 -4.85
C ARG A 238 32.39 22.36 -4.91
N PRO A 239 31.51 21.37 -5.17
CA PRO A 239 30.08 21.53 -5.07
C PRO A 239 29.72 22.12 -3.70
N THR A 240 28.92 23.20 -3.69
CA THR A 240 28.41 23.78 -2.46
C THR A 240 27.61 22.74 -1.69
N GLU A 241 27.65 22.79 -0.36
CA GLU A 241 26.93 21.87 0.53
C GLU A 241 25.44 21.75 0.17
N LYS A 242 24.83 22.88 -0.20
CA LYS A 242 23.45 22.93 -0.72
C LYS A 242 23.25 22.11 -2.00
N LEU A 243 24.19 22.15 -2.95
CA LEU A 243 24.10 21.38 -4.19
C LEU A 243 24.28 19.88 -3.93
N VAL A 244 25.16 19.51 -3.00
CA VAL A 244 25.33 18.11 -2.59
C VAL A 244 24.09 17.58 -1.88
N ASP A 245 23.51 18.37 -0.99
CA ASP A 245 22.25 18.02 -0.32
C ASP A 245 21.09 17.95 -1.31
N ASP A 246 21.02 18.86 -2.29
CA ASP A 246 20.01 18.83 -3.35
C ASP A 246 20.16 17.60 -4.24
N LEU A 247 21.39 17.19 -4.58
CA LEU A 247 21.66 15.98 -5.34
C LEU A 247 21.32 14.73 -4.52
N ARG A 248 21.62 14.70 -3.22
CA ARG A 248 21.24 13.61 -2.30
C ARG A 248 19.72 13.48 -2.19
N LYS A 249 19.00 14.60 -2.06
CA LYS A 249 17.53 14.63 -2.07
C LYS A 249 16.99 14.08 -3.39
N LYS A 250 17.50 14.54 -4.53
CA LYS A 250 17.10 14.03 -5.86
C LYS A 250 17.34 12.53 -6.01
N VAL A 251 18.48 12.02 -5.54
CA VAL A 251 18.78 10.58 -5.56
C VAL A 251 17.82 9.80 -4.66
N LYS A 252 17.54 10.29 -3.44
CA LYS A 252 16.61 9.63 -2.51
C LYS A 252 15.18 9.60 -3.07
N ILE A 253 14.74 10.68 -3.73
CA ILE A 253 13.44 10.75 -4.40
C ILE A 253 13.39 9.82 -5.61
N LEU A 254 14.42 9.80 -6.46
CA LEU A 254 14.51 8.88 -7.59
C LEU A 254 14.52 7.42 -7.13
N GLN A 255 15.20 7.11 -6.03
CA GLN A 255 15.19 5.79 -5.43
C GLN A 255 13.80 5.43 -4.92
N ALA A 256 13.10 6.36 -4.29
CA ALA A 256 11.77 6.15 -3.78
C ALA A 256 10.73 5.95 -4.90
N VAL A 257 10.80 6.74 -5.97
CA VAL A 257 9.95 6.64 -7.17
C VAL A 257 10.28 5.40 -8.01
N GLY A 258 11.56 5.04 -8.11
CA GLY A 258 12.04 3.95 -8.95
C GLY A 258 11.89 2.56 -8.32
N TYR A 259 11.95 2.47 -6.99
CA TYR A 259 11.95 1.19 -6.28
C TYR A 259 10.70 0.93 -5.42
N ASN A 260 9.77 1.88 -5.26
CA ASN A 260 8.54 1.71 -4.46
C ASN A 260 8.78 1.04 -3.09
N SER A 261 9.95 1.29 -2.47
CA SER A 261 10.45 0.52 -1.31
C SER A 261 11.05 1.41 -0.23
N ILE A 262 10.44 2.56 0.04
CA ILE A 262 10.84 3.41 1.17
C ILE A 262 9.64 3.59 2.10
N GLU A 263 9.87 3.28 3.38
CA GLU A 263 8.96 3.48 4.50
C GLU A 263 8.54 4.96 4.55
N ALA A 264 7.25 5.22 4.78
CA ALA A 264 6.64 6.55 4.68
C ALA A 264 7.35 7.64 5.51
N GLU A 265 8.01 7.25 6.61
CA GLU A 265 8.78 8.16 7.49
C GLU A 265 10.00 8.78 6.80
N ASP A 266 10.59 8.13 5.80
CA ASP A 266 11.80 8.60 5.12
C ASP A 266 11.51 9.57 3.95
N TRP A 267 10.24 9.67 3.56
CA TRP A 267 9.73 10.56 2.52
C TRP A 267 9.50 11.99 3.02
N GLU A 268 8.90 12.16 4.21
CA GLU A 268 8.63 13.49 4.79
C GLU A 268 9.91 14.31 5.01
N VAL A 269 10.99 13.62 5.40
CA VAL A 269 12.30 14.24 5.63
C VAL A 269 12.91 14.74 4.31
N ALA A 270 12.69 14.03 3.20
CA ALA A 270 13.24 14.39 1.89
C ALA A 270 12.50 15.56 1.22
N THR A 271 11.19 15.70 1.45
CA THR A 271 10.31 16.68 0.77
C THR A 271 10.17 18.03 1.48
N SER A 272 10.88 18.26 2.59
CA SER A 272 10.75 19.47 3.44
C SER A 272 11.38 20.76 2.88
N GLY A 273 11.72 20.82 1.58
CA GLY A 273 12.32 21.99 0.92
C GLY A 273 11.39 22.70 -0.08
N GLU A 274 11.13 24.00 0.13
CA GLU A 274 10.13 24.81 -0.61
C GLU A 274 10.28 24.82 -2.14
N GLU A 275 11.50 24.78 -2.69
CA GLU A 275 11.71 24.87 -4.15
C GLU A 275 11.65 23.53 -4.88
N MET A 276 11.89 22.41 -4.18
CA MET A 276 11.94 21.07 -4.77
C MET A 276 10.58 20.35 -4.69
N SER A 277 9.71 20.80 -3.78
CA SER A 277 8.34 20.34 -3.55
C SER A 277 7.46 20.30 -4.82
N LYS A 278 7.66 21.22 -5.78
CA LYS A 278 6.80 21.31 -6.98
C LYS A 278 7.08 20.24 -8.05
N LEU A 279 8.35 19.87 -8.22
CA LEU A 279 8.72 18.77 -9.14
C LEU A 279 8.39 17.42 -8.50
N GLU A 280 8.60 17.32 -7.19
CA GLU A 280 8.25 16.16 -6.36
C GLU A 280 6.75 15.90 -6.37
N SER A 281 5.92 16.93 -6.14
CA SER A 281 4.46 16.80 -6.18
C SER A 281 3.99 16.33 -7.56
N LEU A 282 4.63 16.80 -8.64
CA LEU A 282 4.25 16.45 -10.01
C LEU A 282 4.66 15.02 -10.39
N LEU A 283 5.81 14.55 -9.90
CA LEU A 283 6.21 13.14 -10.06
C LEU A 283 5.32 12.20 -9.24
N LEU A 284 4.94 12.60 -8.03
CA LEU A 284 4.09 11.82 -7.14
C LEU A 284 2.65 11.75 -7.66
N ASP A 285 2.11 12.86 -8.18
CA ASP A 285 0.81 12.88 -8.86
C ASP A 285 0.81 12.01 -10.13
N LYS A 286 1.91 12.04 -10.90
CA LYS A 286 2.05 11.18 -12.09
C LYS A 286 2.19 9.70 -11.72
N ASN A 287 2.91 9.36 -10.65
CA ASN A 287 3.03 7.99 -10.16
C ASN A 287 1.67 7.48 -9.66
N ARG A 288 0.98 8.24 -8.78
CA ARG A 288 -0.38 7.92 -8.33
C ARG A 288 -1.36 7.75 -9.49
N LYS A 289 -1.28 8.60 -10.52
CA LYS A 289 -2.11 8.49 -11.72
C LYS A 289 -1.79 7.23 -12.54
N MET A 290 -0.52 6.87 -12.66
CA MET A 290 -0.10 5.62 -13.31
C MET A 290 -0.57 4.40 -12.52
N GLU A 291 -0.42 4.41 -11.20
CA GLU A 291 -0.91 3.35 -10.32
C GLU A 291 -2.43 3.19 -10.40
N HIS A 292 -3.17 4.30 -10.43
CA HIS A 292 -4.61 4.31 -10.61
C HIS A 292 -5.02 3.73 -11.98
N GLN A 293 -4.33 4.12 -13.06
CA GLN A 293 -4.54 3.55 -14.39
C GLN A 293 -4.23 2.05 -14.42
N LEU A 294 -3.17 1.62 -13.74
CA LEU A 294 -2.78 0.20 -13.66
C LEU A 294 -3.81 -0.61 -12.87
N THR A 295 -4.32 -0.08 -11.75
CA THR A 295 -5.42 -0.72 -11.00
C THR A 295 -6.71 -0.76 -11.82
N GLN A 296 -7.05 0.33 -12.52
CA GLN A 296 -8.23 0.37 -13.39
C GLN A 296 -8.12 -0.66 -14.53
N LEU A 297 -6.96 -0.76 -15.18
CA LEU A 297 -6.71 -1.78 -16.21
C LEU A 297 -6.75 -3.21 -15.63
N LYS A 298 -6.23 -3.44 -14.42
CA LYS A 298 -6.35 -4.73 -13.74
C LYS A 298 -7.80 -5.11 -13.45
N VAL A 299 -8.61 -4.16 -12.98
CA VAL A 299 -10.05 -4.38 -12.77
C VAL A 299 -10.74 -4.69 -14.10
N GLN A 300 -10.51 -3.90 -15.14
CA GLN A 300 -11.06 -4.16 -16.47
C GLN A 300 -10.62 -5.52 -17.03
N LEU A 301 -9.37 -5.92 -16.82
CA LEU A 301 -8.89 -7.25 -17.19
C LEU A 301 -9.69 -8.34 -16.46
N SER A 302 -9.87 -8.20 -15.13
CA SER A 302 -10.64 -9.18 -14.35
C SER A 302 -12.13 -9.25 -14.76
N GLU A 303 -12.74 -8.12 -15.11
CA GLU A 303 -14.11 -8.07 -15.65
C GLU A 303 -14.21 -8.74 -17.02
N LYS A 304 -13.22 -8.50 -17.90
CA LYS A 304 -13.18 -9.14 -19.22
C LYS A 304 -12.92 -10.64 -19.12
N THR A 305 -12.04 -11.07 -18.22
CA THR A 305 -11.76 -12.50 -17.97
C THR A 305 -13.00 -13.20 -17.41
N SER A 306 -13.68 -12.63 -16.42
CA SER A 306 -14.93 -13.21 -15.90
C SER A 306 -16.05 -13.25 -16.96
N LEU A 307 -16.14 -12.24 -17.83
CA LEU A 307 -17.09 -12.26 -18.95
C LEU A 307 -16.73 -13.35 -19.98
N ALA A 308 -15.45 -13.58 -20.23
CA ALA A 308 -14.99 -14.66 -21.10
C ALA A 308 -15.33 -16.03 -20.50
N GLU A 309 -15.03 -16.26 -19.22
CA GLU A 309 -15.38 -17.50 -18.51
C GLU A 309 -16.89 -17.77 -18.51
N THR A 310 -17.72 -16.75 -18.25
CA THR A 310 -19.19 -16.92 -18.30
C THR A 310 -19.70 -17.21 -19.71
N SER A 311 -19.06 -16.66 -20.74
CA SER A 311 -19.41 -16.94 -22.14
C SER A 311 -18.97 -18.36 -22.54
N GLU A 312 -17.79 -18.79 -22.09
CA GLU A 312 -17.29 -20.15 -22.30
C GLU A 312 -18.17 -21.20 -21.60
N ASN A 313 -18.63 -20.90 -20.37
CA ASN A 313 -19.60 -21.72 -19.65
C ASN A 313 -20.96 -21.80 -20.39
N LYS A 314 -21.43 -20.71 -20.99
CA LYS A 314 -22.64 -20.74 -21.82
C LYS A 314 -22.44 -21.57 -23.08
N ILE A 315 -21.26 -21.48 -23.71
CA ILE A 315 -20.92 -22.30 -24.88
C ILE A 315 -20.90 -23.78 -24.50
N SER A 316 -20.30 -24.14 -23.38
CA SER A 316 -20.27 -25.54 -22.92
C SER A 316 -21.67 -26.05 -22.57
N GLU A 317 -22.51 -25.24 -21.92
CA GLU A 317 -23.91 -25.57 -21.62
C GLU A 317 -24.75 -25.75 -22.89
N LEU A 318 -24.64 -24.83 -23.86
CA LEU A 318 -25.33 -24.94 -25.14
C LEU A 318 -24.84 -26.15 -25.94
N THR A 319 -23.54 -26.46 -25.89
CA THR A 319 -22.97 -27.65 -26.53
C THR A 319 -23.52 -28.93 -25.88
N SER A 320 -23.66 -28.97 -24.55
CA SER A 320 -24.31 -30.09 -23.84
C SER A 320 -25.77 -30.23 -24.27
N LYS A 321 -26.52 -29.13 -24.34
CA LYS A 321 -27.92 -29.12 -24.82
C LYS A 321 -28.04 -29.59 -26.26
N ILE A 322 -27.14 -29.19 -27.15
CA ILE A 322 -27.08 -29.68 -28.53
C ILE A 322 -26.82 -31.19 -28.55
N ASN A 323 -25.87 -31.68 -27.76
CA ASN A 323 -25.59 -33.13 -27.66
C ASN A 323 -26.79 -33.91 -27.10
N GLU A 324 -27.49 -33.38 -26.10
CA GLU A 324 -28.73 -33.97 -25.57
C GLU A 324 -29.84 -33.98 -26.61
N GLN A 325 -30.03 -32.88 -27.34
CA GLN A 325 -30.98 -32.79 -28.44
C GLN A 325 -30.63 -33.75 -29.58
N GLN A 326 -29.36 -33.85 -29.97
CA GLN A 326 -28.91 -34.83 -30.96
C GLN A 326 -29.20 -36.26 -30.51
N LYS A 327 -28.92 -36.60 -29.25
CA LYS A 327 -29.27 -37.93 -28.69
C LYS A 327 -30.78 -38.16 -28.66
N LEU A 328 -31.57 -37.13 -28.36
CA LEU A 328 -33.03 -37.23 -28.36
C LEU A 328 -33.57 -37.40 -29.78
N ILE A 329 -33.07 -36.63 -30.75
CA ILE A 329 -33.39 -36.76 -32.17
C ILE A 329 -33.03 -38.16 -32.63
N GLN A 330 -31.84 -38.66 -32.33
CA GLN A 330 -31.43 -40.02 -32.69
C GLN A 330 -32.36 -41.09 -32.09
N LYS A 331 -32.79 -40.93 -30.82
CA LYS A 331 -33.79 -41.82 -30.21
C LYS A 331 -35.16 -41.72 -30.91
N LEU A 332 -35.61 -40.51 -31.24
CA LEU A 332 -36.86 -40.29 -31.96
C LEU A 332 -36.77 -40.85 -33.39
N GLU A 333 -35.63 -40.73 -34.06
CA GLU A 333 -35.36 -41.33 -35.37
C GLU A 333 -35.34 -42.85 -35.28
N ASP A 334 -34.74 -43.44 -34.25
CA ASP A 334 -34.78 -44.89 -33.97
C ASP A 334 -36.21 -45.36 -33.68
N ASP A 335 -36.98 -44.59 -32.92
CA ASP A 335 -38.36 -44.92 -32.56
C ASP A 335 -39.32 -44.73 -33.74
N ILE A 336 -39.10 -43.70 -34.57
CA ILE A 336 -39.77 -43.52 -35.87
C ILE A 336 -39.39 -44.68 -36.79
N SER A 337 -38.12 -45.08 -36.86
CA SER A 337 -37.65 -46.21 -37.68
C SER A 337 -38.27 -47.53 -37.23
N LYS A 338 -38.43 -47.75 -35.91
CA LYS A 338 -39.17 -48.90 -35.36
C LYS A 338 -40.68 -48.81 -35.65
N GLY A 339 -41.26 -47.61 -35.61
CA GLY A 339 -42.65 -47.34 -35.97
C GLY A 339 -42.94 -47.53 -37.47
N TYR A 340 -42.01 -47.14 -38.34
CA TYR A 340 -42.07 -47.32 -39.80
C TYR A 340 -41.77 -48.76 -40.21
N SER A 341 -40.90 -49.48 -39.50
CA SER A 341 -40.75 -50.95 -39.64
C SER A 341 -42.07 -51.70 -39.41
N SER A 342 -43.04 -51.09 -38.70
CA SER A 342 -44.41 -51.61 -38.52
C SER A 342 -45.39 -51.15 -39.61
N LYS A 343 -45.00 -50.15 -40.42
CA LYS A 343 -45.82 -49.51 -41.46
C LYS A 343 -45.48 -49.96 -42.88
N ASP A 344 -44.41 -50.73 -43.07
CA ASP A 344 -44.02 -51.34 -44.36
C ASP A 344 -45.01 -52.42 -44.90
N ARG A 345 -46.19 -52.57 -44.29
CA ARG A 345 -47.32 -53.29 -44.89
C ARG A 345 -48.50 -52.43 -45.33
N LYS A 346 -48.40 -51.10 -45.30
CA LYS A 346 -49.51 -50.25 -45.79
C LYS A 346 -49.04 -48.92 -46.36
N GLY A 347 -48.20 -49.00 -47.40
CA GLY A 347 -48.05 -47.93 -48.38
C GLY A 347 -49.24 -47.93 -49.35
N ASN A 348 -50.34 -47.30 -48.96
CA ASN A 348 -51.32 -46.67 -49.86
C ASN A 348 -52.41 -46.03 -49.00
N MET A 349 -52.41 -44.70 -48.91
CA MET A 349 -53.50 -43.78 -48.52
C MET A 349 -52.87 -42.50 -47.96
N PHE A 350 -52.13 -41.79 -48.81
CA PHE A 350 -51.88 -40.36 -48.62
C PHE A 350 -52.48 -39.65 -49.81
N GLU A 351 -53.81 -39.63 -49.84
CA GLU A 351 -54.62 -38.77 -50.68
C GLU A 351 -55.94 -38.63 -49.93
N ASP A 352 -56.40 -37.39 -49.78
CA ASP A 352 -57.61 -36.95 -49.07
C ASP A 352 -57.40 -36.46 -47.63
N TRP A 353 -57.00 -35.19 -47.52
CA TRP A 353 -57.19 -34.34 -46.35
C TRP A 353 -57.83 -33.04 -46.86
N ASP A 354 -59.10 -33.16 -47.27
CA ASP A 354 -59.99 -32.02 -47.46
C ASP A 354 -61.09 -32.03 -46.38
N LEU A 355 -61.52 -30.83 -46.00
CA LEU A 355 -62.32 -30.46 -44.84
C LEU A 355 -63.60 -31.29 -44.60
N SER A 356 -63.95 -31.52 -43.32
CA SER A 356 -65.27 -31.08 -42.80
C SER A 356 -65.39 -31.13 -41.28
N GLU A 357 -65.63 -29.96 -40.72
CA GLU A 357 -66.26 -29.67 -39.45
C GLU A 357 -67.77 -30.04 -39.48
N SER A 358 -68.33 -30.37 -38.31
CA SER A 358 -69.77 -30.44 -37.97
C SER A 358 -70.44 -31.82 -37.87
N GLY A 359 -71.11 -32.03 -36.72
CA GLY A 359 -72.44 -32.66 -36.72
C GLY A 359 -72.58 -34.00 -35.99
N ALA A 360 -73.16 -33.96 -34.79
CA ALA A 360 -73.54 -35.10 -33.96
C ALA A 360 -74.76 -35.90 -34.47
N LYS A 361 -74.75 -37.24 -34.33
CA LYS A 361 -75.76 -38.09 -33.63
C LYS A 361 -75.66 -39.59 -34.00
N ASP A 362 -75.34 -40.39 -32.99
CA ASP A 362 -76.02 -41.61 -32.47
C ASP A 362 -76.50 -42.80 -33.35
N ILE A 363 -76.11 -43.99 -32.82
CA ILE A 363 -76.74 -45.34 -32.82
C ILE A 363 -76.42 -46.31 -33.99
N SER A 364 -75.60 -47.35 -33.72
CA SER A 364 -76.03 -48.75 -33.50
C SER A 364 -74.87 -49.75 -33.69
N GLU A 365 -75.06 -50.95 -33.12
CA GLU A 365 -74.10 -51.98 -32.74
C GLU A 365 -73.44 -52.81 -33.88
N ASN A 366 -72.32 -53.43 -33.51
CA ASN A 366 -71.67 -54.62 -34.08
C ASN A 366 -70.99 -54.51 -35.45
N ALA A 367 -69.68 -54.21 -35.39
CA ALA A 367 -68.69 -54.90 -36.21
C ALA A 367 -67.34 -54.98 -35.47
N ASP A 368 -66.83 -56.20 -35.44
CA ASP A 368 -65.57 -56.65 -34.86
C ASP A 368 -64.34 -55.82 -35.24
N HIS A 369 -63.43 -55.73 -34.26
CA HIS A 369 -61.99 -55.60 -34.44
C HIS A 369 -61.49 -54.49 -35.37
N LYS A 370 -61.63 -53.22 -34.98
CA LYS A 370 -60.75 -52.14 -35.52
C LYS A 370 -60.67 -50.82 -34.72
N HIS A 371 -61.01 -50.80 -33.43
CA HIS A 371 -60.93 -49.58 -32.61
C HIS A 371 -59.82 -49.55 -31.55
N ALA A 372 -59.07 -50.63 -31.34
CA ALA A 372 -58.02 -50.66 -30.33
C ALA A 372 -56.81 -49.74 -30.62
N SER A 373 -56.58 -49.33 -31.88
CA SER A 373 -55.42 -48.50 -32.24
C SER A 373 -55.64 -47.00 -31.98
N SER A 374 -56.87 -46.50 -32.09
CA SER A 374 -57.16 -45.07 -31.89
C SER A 374 -57.12 -44.68 -30.41
N ASP A 375 -57.57 -45.55 -29.52
CA ASP A 375 -57.46 -45.35 -28.07
C ASP A 375 -55.99 -45.41 -27.62
N GLN A 376 -55.15 -46.19 -28.30
CA GLN A 376 -53.73 -46.28 -28.02
C GLN A 376 -52.99 -44.98 -28.37
N ASP A 377 -53.40 -44.29 -29.44
CA ASP A 377 -52.87 -42.99 -29.86
C ASP A 377 -53.32 -41.84 -28.93
N GLN A 378 -54.58 -41.82 -28.50
CA GLN A 378 -55.07 -40.84 -27.50
C GLN A 378 -54.39 -41.05 -26.13
N ASN A 379 -54.17 -42.31 -25.74
CA ASN A 379 -53.45 -42.66 -24.52
C ASN A 379 -51.95 -42.33 -24.61
N SER A 380 -51.37 -42.38 -25.82
CA SER A 380 -50.01 -41.90 -26.11
C SER A 380 -49.89 -40.38 -25.99
N MET A 381 -50.84 -39.62 -26.54
CA MET A 381 -50.88 -38.16 -26.43
C MET A 381 -51.06 -37.67 -24.98
N LEU A 382 -51.95 -38.31 -24.22
CA LEU A 382 -52.13 -38.03 -22.79
C LEU A 382 -50.87 -38.35 -21.97
N LYS A 383 -50.12 -39.42 -22.32
CA LYS A 383 -48.81 -39.71 -21.71
C LYS A 383 -47.79 -38.62 -21.99
N VAL A 384 -47.78 -38.06 -23.20
CA VAL A 384 -46.89 -36.92 -23.54
C VAL A 384 -47.25 -35.68 -22.72
N ILE A 385 -48.53 -35.35 -22.56
CA ILE A 385 -48.98 -34.22 -21.75
C ILE A 385 -48.64 -34.43 -20.26
N CYS A 386 -48.84 -35.65 -19.74
CA CYS A 386 -48.44 -36.01 -18.38
C CYS A 386 -46.93 -35.85 -18.18
N ASN A 387 -46.10 -36.34 -19.12
CA ASN A 387 -44.66 -36.18 -19.06
C ASN A 387 -44.22 -34.71 -19.14
N GLN A 388 -44.87 -33.90 -19.99
CA GLN A 388 -44.58 -32.46 -20.05
C GLN A 388 -44.94 -31.75 -18.75
N ARG A 389 -46.13 -32.01 -18.19
CA ARG A 389 -46.57 -31.49 -16.89
C ARG A 389 -45.60 -31.89 -15.78
N ASP A 390 -45.15 -33.14 -15.77
CA ASP A 390 -44.23 -33.65 -14.76
C ASP A 390 -42.84 -33.04 -14.92
N ARG A 391 -42.40 -32.74 -16.15
CA ARG A 391 -41.18 -31.97 -16.43
C ARG A 391 -41.27 -30.52 -15.93
N PHE A 392 -42.42 -29.86 -16.12
CA PHE A 392 -42.67 -28.53 -15.57
C PHE A 392 -42.70 -28.54 -14.04
N ARG A 393 -43.32 -29.55 -13.42
CA ARG A 393 -43.30 -29.73 -11.96
C ARG A 393 -41.89 -30.02 -11.43
N ALA A 394 -41.07 -30.76 -12.16
CA ALA A 394 -39.67 -31.01 -11.79
C ALA A 394 -38.88 -29.70 -11.82
N ARG A 395 -39.00 -28.92 -12.90
CA ARG A 395 -38.33 -27.61 -13.01
C ARG A 395 -38.81 -26.60 -11.96
N LEU A 396 -40.10 -26.60 -11.63
CA LEU A 396 -40.64 -25.74 -10.57
C LEU A 396 -39.99 -26.08 -9.21
N ARG A 397 -39.93 -27.38 -8.87
CA ARG A 397 -39.29 -27.85 -7.64
C ARG A 397 -37.80 -27.51 -7.58
N GLU A 398 -37.08 -27.69 -8.69
CA GLU A 398 -35.66 -27.32 -8.79
C GLU A 398 -35.46 -25.81 -8.56
N THR A 399 -36.25 -24.96 -9.20
CA THR A 399 -36.18 -23.50 -8.98
C THR A 399 -36.55 -23.08 -7.55
N GLU A 400 -37.51 -23.77 -6.92
CA GLU A 400 -37.86 -23.54 -5.52
C GLU A 400 -36.73 -23.95 -4.57
N GLU A 401 -36.04 -25.06 -4.86
CA GLU A 401 -34.86 -25.53 -4.14
C GLU A 401 -33.68 -24.54 -4.27
N GLU A 402 -33.42 -24.04 -5.49
CA GLU A 402 -32.41 -23.00 -5.74
C GLU A 402 -32.72 -21.71 -4.97
N ILE A 403 -33.98 -21.27 -4.95
CA ILE A 403 -34.41 -20.11 -4.15
C ILE A 403 -34.18 -20.37 -2.66
N ARG A 404 -34.46 -21.59 -2.18
CA ARG A 404 -34.22 -21.98 -0.78
C ARG A 404 -32.73 -21.92 -0.44
N GLN A 405 -31.87 -22.47 -1.29
CA GLN A 405 -30.42 -22.45 -1.12
C GLN A 405 -29.85 -21.03 -1.18
N LEU A 406 -30.33 -20.19 -2.10
CA LEU A 406 -29.91 -18.78 -2.18
C LEU A 406 -30.31 -18.01 -0.91
N LYS A 407 -31.51 -18.23 -0.38
CA LYS A 407 -31.94 -17.64 0.90
C LYS A 407 -31.07 -18.10 2.07
N GLU A 408 -30.71 -19.38 2.11
CA GLU A 408 -29.81 -19.92 3.12
C GLU A 408 -28.41 -19.30 3.02
N ARG A 409 -27.82 -19.21 1.81
CA ARG A 409 -26.53 -18.54 1.58
C ARG A 409 -26.57 -17.07 1.98
N ILE A 410 -27.63 -16.34 1.66
CA ILE A 410 -27.83 -14.95 2.10
C ILE A 410 -27.85 -14.88 3.63
N GLY A 411 -28.54 -15.82 4.29
CA GLY A 411 -28.55 -15.94 5.75
C GLY A 411 -27.14 -16.13 6.33
N VAL A 412 -26.39 -17.10 5.82
CA VAL A 412 -25.01 -17.37 6.26
C VAL A 412 -24.11 -16.15 6.04
N LEU A 413 -24.10 -15.57 4.84
CA LEU A 413 -23.31 -14.38 4.52
C LEU A 413 -23.68 -13.19 5.41
N THR A 414 -24.96 -13.03 5.74
CA THR A 414 -25.40 -11.96 6.67
C THR A 414 -24.83 -12.20 8.07
N THR A 415 -24.84 -13.44 8.56
CA THR A 415 -24.26 -13.77 9.88
C THR A 415 -22.74 -13.60 9.90
N GLU A 416 -22.04 -13.97 8.82
CA GLU A 416 -20.60 -13.76 8.69
C GLU A 416 -20.26 -12.28 8.64
N LEU A 417 -21.02 -11.49 7.88
CA LEU A 417 -20.85 -10.05 7.79
C LEU A 417 -21.03 -9.36 9.14
N GLU A 418 -22.05 -9.75 9.92
CA GLU A 418 -22.23 -9.23 11.29
C GLU A 418 -21.11 -9.69 12.24
N LYS A 419 -20.63 -10.93 12.11
CA LYS A 419 -19.48 -11.43 12.88
C LYS A 419 -18.21 -10.62 12.56
N THR A 420 -17.89 -10.42 11.28
CA THR A 420 -16.74 -9.63 10.84
C THR A 420 -16.85 -8.18 11.28
N LYS A 421 -18.05 -7.56 11.21
CA LYS A 421 -18.28 -6.22 11.78
C LYS A 421 -17.97 -6.18 13.28
N ALA A 422 -18.45 -7.14 14.04
CA ALA A 422 -18.21 -7.21 15.49
C ALA A 422 -16.72 -7.40 15.80
N ASP A 423 -16.01 -8.23 15.03
CA ASP A 423 -14.58 -8.44 15.18
C ASP A 423 -13.76 -7.19 14.78
N ASN A 424 -14.18 -6.46 13.74
CA ASN A 424 -13.58 -5.18 13.36
C ASN A 424 -13.72 -4.12 14.46
N VAL A 425 -14.89 -4.04 15.12
CA VAL A 425 -15.10 -3.13 16.26
C VAL A 425 -14.21 -3.51 17.45
N LYS A 426 -14.06 -4.82 17.74
CA LYS A 426 -13.14 -5.29 18.79
C LYS A 426 -11.68 -4.99 18.46
N LEU A 427 -11.27 -5.15 17.20
CA LEU A 427 -9.93 -4.81 16.72
C LEU A 427 -9.65 -3.33 16.89
N TYR A 428 -10.59 -2.46 16.49
CA TYR A 428 -10.50 -1.03 16.74
C TYR A 428 -10.32 -0.73 18.24
N GLY A 429 -11.11 -1.36 19.12
CA GLY A 429 -10.95 -1.23 20.57
C GLY A 429 -9.58 -1.69 21.09
N LYS A 430 -9.01 -2.77 20.55
CA LYS A 430 -7.66 -3.24 20.90
C LYS A 430 -6.56 -2.28 20.44
N ILE A 431 -6.66 -1.78 19.21
CA ILE A 431 -5.72 -0.78 18.66
C ILE A 431 -5.74 0.46 19.54
N ARG A 432 -6.93 0.95 19.88
CA ARG A 432 -7.11 2.11 20.76
C ARG A 432 -6.55 1.87 22.17
N TYR A 433 -6.78 0.70 22.75
CA TYR A 433 -6.20 0.33 24.04
C TYR A 433 -4.66 0.29 24.01
N VAL A 434 -4.07 -0.26 22.95
CA VAL A 434 -2.61 -0.31 22.77
C VAL A 434 -2.03 1.08 22.53
N GLN A 435 -2.71 1.92 21.75
CA GLN A 435 -2.35 3.33 21.55
C GLN A 435 -2.40 4.12 22.86
N ASP A 436 -3.48 3.98 23.64
CA ASP A 436 -3.63 4.63 24.95
C ASP A 436 -2.56 4.15 25.95
N TYR A 437 -2.25 2.85 25.96
CA TYR A 437 -1.21 2.27 26.83
C TYR A 437 0.21 2.69 26.43
N ASN A 438 0.48 2.81 25.13
CA ASN A 438 1.75 3.37 24.63
C ASN A 438 1.86 4.87 24.96
N LEU A 439 0.77 5.63 24.87
CA LEU A 439 0.75 7.02 25.35
C LEU A 439 1.06 7.11 26.84
N GLU A 440 0.48 6.23 27.66
CA GLU A 440 0.70 6.21 29.11
C GLU A 440 2.16 5.89 29.50
N LYS A 441 2.83 4.99 28.75
CA LYS A 441 4.28 4.73 28.90
C LYS A 441 5.16 5.92 28.53
N VAL A 442 4.73 6.74 27.57
CA VAL A 442 5.49 7.91 27.11
C VAL A 442 5.36 9.09 28.08
N VAL A 443 4.30 9.17 28.89
CA VAL A 443 4.10 10.25 29.88
C VAL A 443 5.06 10.16 31.08
N SER A 444 5.77 9.06 31.29
CA SER A 444 6.84 8.96 32.31
C SER A 444 8.20 9.57 31.90
N ARG A 445 8.33 10.08 30.67
CA ARG A 445 9.48 10.90 30.25
C ARG A 445 8.96 12.24 29.73
N GLY A 446 9.35 13.30 30.41
CA GLY A 446 8.72 14.62 30.31
C GLY A 446 8.54 15.18 28.89
N SER A 447 7.41 15.86 28.74
CA SER A 447 7.25 17.07 27.93
C SER A 447 7.49 16.96 26.41
N ARG A 448 6.46 16.56 25.66
CA ARG A 448 6.06 17.26 24.42
C ARG A 448 4.60 16.96 24.04
N LYS A 449 3.68 17.84 24.47
CA LYS A 449 2.37 17.99 23.82
C LYS A 449 2.57 18.90 22.62
N GLN A 450 2.69 18.32 21.43
CA GLN A 450 2.47 19.05 20.19
C GLN A 450 2.00 18.08 19.11
N SER A 451 0.68 18.15 18.83
CA SER A 451 0.01 17.85 17.56
C SER A 451 0.64 16.75 16.70
N VAL A 452 0.22 15.50 16.93
CA VAL A 452 0.19 14.44 15.90
C VAL A 452 -1.27 14.21 15.54
N GLU A 453 -1.89 15.27 15.04
CA GLU A 453 -3.19 15.22 14.40
C GLU A 453 -2.98 15.90 13.04
N ASP A 454 -3.38 15.17 11.99
CA ASP A 454 -3.30 15.52 10.57
C ASP A 454 -1.92 15.50 9.90
N LEU A 455 -1.63 14.43 9.14
CA LEU A 455 -1.37 14.59 7.70
C LEU A 455 -1.40 13.32 6.81
N GLU A 456 -1.72 12.11 7.30
CA GLU A 456 -1.57 10.90 6.46
C GLU A 456 -2.80 9.97 6.28
N SER A 457 -3.98 10.32 6.80
CA SER A 457 -5.16 9.42 6.77
C SER A 457 -6.28 9.86 5.83
N GLY A 458 -5.97 10.20 4.58
CA GLY A 458 -7.00 10.65 3.62
C GLY A 458 -8.00 9.58 3.15
N PHE A 459 -7.67 8.29 3.31
CA PHE A 459 -8.52 7.17 2.85
C PHE A 459 -8.83 6.14 3.94
N SER A 460 -7.94 5.99 4.95
CA SER A 460 -8.20 5.14 6.12
C SER A 460 -9.16 5.80 7.12
N SER A 461 -9.19 7.14 7.18
CA SER A 461 -10.04 7.91 8.08
C SER A 461 -11.52 7.58 7.92
N ASP A 462 -12.04 7.34 6.73
CA ASP A 462 -13.48 7.07 6.56
C ASP A 462 -13.90 5.72 7.15
N VAL A 463 -13.08 4.69 6.95
CA VAL A 463 -13.32 3.34 7.49
C VAL A 463 -13.09 3.35 8.99
N GLU A 464 -12.01 3.96 9.43
CA GLU A 464 -11.67 4.14 10.84
C GLU A 464 -12.72 4.97 11.58
N SER A 465 -13.18 6.08 11.02
CA SER A 465 -14.24 6.95 11.56
C SER A 465 -15.57 6.20 11.68
N LYS A 466 -15.89 5.31 10.74
CA LYS A 466 -17.08 4.48 10.81
C LYS A 466 -17.02 3.50 11.99
N TYR A 467 -15.90 2.80 12.17
CA TYR A 467 -15.74 1.87 13.29
C TYR A 467 -15.50 2.56 14.62
N LYS A 468 -14.84 3.72 14.62
CA LYS A 468 -14.71 4.66 15.75
C LYS A 468 -16.06 5.09 16.26
N LYS A 469 -16.94 5.57 15.38
CA LYS A 469 -18.29 5.97 15.74
C LYS A 469 -19.10 4.81 16.31
N ILE A 470 -19.03 3.63 15.69
CA ILE A 470 -19.72 2.43 16.19
C ILE A 470 -19.20 2.03 17.57
N TYR A 471 -17.89 2.10 17.79
CA TYR A 471 -17.26 1.80 19.08
C TYR A 471 -17.61 2.83 20.16
N GLU A 472 -17.53 4.12 19.85
CA GLU A 472 -17.89 5.21 20.76
C GLU A 472 -19.38 5.18 21.13
N ASP A 473 -20.26 4.88 20.17
CA ASP A 473 -21.69 4.72 20.41
C ASP A 473 -21.99 3.50 21.30
N ASP A 474 -21.20 2.42 21.22
CA ASP A 474 -21.35 1.20 22.03
C ASP A 474 -20.77 1.38 23.45
N ILE A 475 -19.67 2.12 23.59
CA ILE A 475 -18.99 2.33 24.87
C ILE A 475 -19.59 3.47 25.70
N ASN A 476 -20.30 4.41 25.05
CA ASN A 476 -20.89 5.57 25.72
C ASN A 476 -22.18 5.18 26.47
N PRO A 477 -22.17 5.20 27.82
CA PRO A 477 -23.34 4.81 28.62
C PRO A 477 -24.53 5.75 28.40
N PHE A 478 -24.30 7.01 28.02
CA PHE A 478 -25.36 7.98 27.72
C PHE A 478 -25.97 7.78 26.33
N ALA A 479 -25.22 7.28 25.36
CA ALA A 479 -25.75 6.95 24.04
C ALA A 479 -26.66 5.71 24.12
N ALA A 480 -26.21 4.67 24.84
CA ALA A 480 -27.01 3.49 25.14
C ALA A 480 -28.27 3.85 25.94
N PHE A 481 -28.14 4.72 26.95
CA PHE A 481 -29.28 5.21 27.74
C PHE A 481 -30.26 6.05 26.91
N SER A 482 -29.77 7.02 26.13
CA SER A 482 -30.63 7.86 25.27
C SER A 482 -31.34 7.04 24.19
N LYS A 483 -30.67 6.02 23.64
CA LYS A 483 -31.29 5.08 22.68
C LYS A 483 -32.38 4.25 23.37
N LYS A 484 -32.10 3.72 24.56
CA LYS A 484 -33.06 2.95 25.36
C LYS A 484 -34.25 3.80 25.79
N GLU A 485 -34.03 5.06 26.17
CA GLU A 485 -35.09 6.01 26.51
C GLU A 485 -35.94 6.35 25.28
N LYS A 486 -35.33 6.62 24.11
CA LYS A 486 -36.05 6.86 22.85
C LYS A 486 -36.87 5.65 22.43
N ASP A 487 -36.33 4.43 22.57
CA ASP A 487 -37.03 3.19 22.26
C ASP A 487 -38.17 2.92 23.23
N GLN A 488 -38.00 3.27 24.51
CA GLN A 488 -39.05 3.16 25.52
C GLN A 488 -40.17 4.17 25.28
N ARG A 489 -39.83 5.45 25.03
CA ARG A 489 -40.77 6.48 24.57
C ARG A 489 -41.50 6.04 23.30
N TYR A 490 -40.77 5.43 22.34
CA TYR A 490 -41.38 4.92 21.11
C TYR A 490 -42.32 3.74 21.37
N LYS A 491 -42.01 2.85 22.32
CA LYS A 491 -42.90 1.75 22.73
C LYS A 491 -44.13 2.29 23.46
N GLU A 492 -43.98 3.32 24.29
CA GLU A 492 -45.03 4.02 25.03
C GLU A 492 -45.96 4.85 24.13
N LEU A 493 -45.58 5.17 22.89
CA LEU A 493 -46.48 5.81 21.92
C LEU A 493 -47.64 4.88 21.51
N GLY A 494 -48.85 5.44 21.51
CA GLY A 494 -50.03 4.76 20.99
C GLY A 494 -49.89 4.41 19.50
N LEU A 495 -50.65 3.42 19.02
CA LEU A 495 -50.62 2.97 17.62
C LEU A 495 -50.86 4.11 16.61
N ARG A 496 -51.71 5.08 16.97
CA ARG A 496 -51.99 6.28 16.15
C ARG A 496 -50.80 7.22 16.08
N ASP A 497 -50.15 7.48 17.21
CA ASP A 497 -48.96 8.35 17.26
C ASP A 497 -47.77 7.72 16.56
N LYS A 498 -47.63 6.38 16.60
CA LYS A 498 -46.61 5.64 15.84
C LYS A 498 -46.76 5.84 14.34
N ILE A 499 -47.98 5.77 13.82
CA ILE A 499 -48.28 5.98 12.39
C ILE A 499 -48.00 7.44 12.01
N THR A 500 -48.41 8.41 12.84
CA THR A 500 -48.12 9.83 12.60
C THR A 500 -46.62 10.11 12.61
N LEU A 501 -45.87 9.53 13.56
CA LEU A 501 -44.43 9.74 13.68
C LEU A 501 -43.64 9.06 12.56
N THR A 502 -44.08 7.88 12.08
CA THR A 502 -43.48 7.23 10.89
C THR A 502 -43.82 7.98 9.61
N SER A 503 -45.07 8.43 9.44
CA SER A 503 -45.47 9.24 8.29
C SER A 503 -44.72 10.59 8.27
N GLY A 504 -44.59 11.25 9.43
CA GLY A 504 -43.83 12.49 9.59
C GLY A 504 -42.34 12.32 9.30
N ARG A 505 -41.71 11.25 9.81
CA ARG A 505 -40.31 10.93 9.48
C ARG A 505 -40.13 10.60 8.00
N PHE A 506 -41.08 9.92 7.38
CA PHE A 506 -41.03 9.59 5.95
C PHE A 506 -41.11 10.85 5.08
N LEU A 507 -42.02 11.78 5.42
CA LEU A 507 -42.15 13.07 4.76
C LEU A 507 -40.93 13.99 4.96
N MET A 508 -40.36 14.03 6.16
CA MET A 508 -39.20 14.89 6.46
C MET A 508 -37.86 14.27 6.02
N GLY A 509 -37.74 12.94 6.01
CA GLY A 509 -36.49 12.23 5.73
C GLY A 509 -36.17 12.06 4.24
N ASN A 510 -37.18 12.08 3.37
CA ASN A 510 -36.97 11.90 1.93
C ASN A 510 -37.20 13.20 1.16
N LYS A 511 -36.18 13.64 0.40
CA LYS A 511 -36.24 14.87 -0.42
C LYS A 511 -37.42 14.85 -1.40
N TYR A 512 -37.71 13.69 -1.99
CA TYR A 512 -38.81 13.54 -2.95
C TYR A 512 -40.18 13.59 -2.29
N ALA A 513 -40.32 13.02 -1.08
CA ALA A 513 -41.58 13.06 -0.33
C ALA A 513 -41.93 14.50 0.09
N ARG A 514 -40.90 15.30 0.45
CA ARG A 514 -41.07 16.72 0.77
C ARG A 514 -41.52 17.54 -0.43
N THR A 515 -40.90 17.33 -1.59
CA THR A 515 -41.29 17.98 -2.85
C THR A 515 -42.70 17.58 -3.28
N PHE A 516 -43.03 16.29 -3.17
CA PHE A 516 -44.37 15.79 -3.46
C PHE A 516 -45.44 16.42 -2.56
N ALA A 517 -45.21 16.47 -1.23
CA ALA A 517 -46.14 17.09 -0.30
C ALA A 517 -46.34 18.59 -0.56
N PHE A 518 -45.27 19.31 -0.93
CA PHE A 518 -45.34 20.73 -1.29
C PHE A 518 -46.20 20.96 -2.55
N PHE A 519 -46.02 20.15 -3.60
CA PHE A 519 -46.87 20.24 -4.79
C PHE A 519 -48.30 19.77 -4.52
N TYR A 520 -48.48 18.78 -3.66
CA TYR A 520 -49.80 18.30 -3.24
C TYR A 520 -50.58 19.37 -2.49
N THR A 521 -49.95 20.10 -1.55
CA THR A 521 -50.61 21.22 -0.87
C THR A 521 -50.95 22.34 -1.82
N ILE A 522 -50.05 22.73 -2.73
CA ILE A 522 -50.33 23.73 -3.77
C ILE A 522 -51.50 23.31 -4.66
N GLY A 523 -51.50 22.06 -5.13
CA GLY A 523 -52.59 21.52 -5.95
C GLY A 523 -53.93 21.52 -5.23
N LEU A 524 -53.93 21.19 -3.93
CA LEU A 524 -55.13 21.24 -3.10
C LEU A 524 -55.64 22.68 -2.94
N HIS A 525 -54.76 23.66 -2.73
CA HIS A 525 -55.15 25.07 -2.68
C HIS A 525 -55.74 25.51 -4.03
N ILE A 526 -55.10 25.19 -5.16
CA ILE A 526 -55.63 25.50 -6.50
C ILE A 526 -57.02 24.90 -6.69
N LEU A 527 -57.22 23.64 -6.26
CA LEU A 527 -58.52 22.96 -6.35
C LEU A 527 -59.59 23.66 -5.51
N VAL A 528 -59.27 23.98 -4.25
CA VAL A 528 -60.20 24.70 -3.36
C VAL A 528 -60.53 26.09 -3.92
N PHE A 529 -59.53 26.84 -4.41
CA PHE A 529 -59.75 28.12 -5.07
C PHE A 529 -60.59 27.98 -6.34
N SER A 530 -60.40 26.93 -7.15
CA SER A 530 -61.24 26.65 -8.32
C SER A 530 -62.68 26.31 -7.94
N CYS A 531 -62.88 25.52 -6.88
CA CYS A 531 -64.22 25.20 -6.37
C CYS A 531 -64.91 26.45 -5.85
N LEU A 532 -64.23 27.27 -5.04
CA LEU A 532 -64.77 28.54 -4.54
C LEU A 532 -65.03 29.54 -5.67
N TYR A 533 -64.15 29.61 -6.66
CA TYR A 533 -64.34 30.45 -7.85
C TYR A 533 -65.56 29.99 -8.65
N ARG A 534 -65.74 28.69 -8.89
CA ARG A 534 -66.94 28.17 -9.55
C ARG A 534 -68.20 28.41 -8.75
N MET A 535 -68.16 28.22 -7.43
CA MET A 535 -69.30 28.49 -6.54
C MET A 535 -69.65 29.99 -6.55
N SER A 536 -68.66 30.87 -6.54
CA SER A 536 -68.82 32.32 -6.65
C SER A 536 -69.34 32.75 -8.03
N ALA A 537 -68.84 32.15 -9.12
CA ALA A 537 -69.32 32.40 -10.47
C ALA A 537 -70.78 31.94 -10.65
N LEU A 538 -71.16 30.80 -10.08
CA LEU A 538 -72.55 30.32 -10.04
C LEU A 538 -73.43 31.21 -9.17
N SER A 539 -72.93 31.70 -8.03
CA SER A 539 -73.63 32.66 -7.18
C SER A 539 -73.85 34.01 -7.86
N ASN A 540 -72.88 34.50 -8.65
CA ASN A 540 -73.01 35.74 -9.41
C ASN A 540 -73.96 35.59 -10.61
N LEU A 541 -74.09 34.39 -11.19
CA LEU A 541 -75.11 34.10 -12.21
C LEU A 541 -76.53 33.95 -11.61
N SER A 542 -76.64 33.54 -10.35
CA SER A 542 -77.92 33.35 -9.65
C SER A 542 -78.57 34.66 -9.18
N HIS A 543 -77.87 35.78 -9.21
CA HIS A 543 -78.43 37.12 -8.97
C HIS A 543 -78.41 37.97 -10.24
N GLY A 544 -79.18 37.54 -11.24
CA GLY A 544 -79.76 38.40 -12.27
C GLY A 544 -81.15 38.90 -11.84
N PRO A 545 -81.62 40.07 -12.34
CA PRO A 545 -82.66 40.87 -11.69
C PRO A 545 -84.06 40.30 -11.99
N GLU A 546 -84.81 39.90 -10.96
CA GLU A 546 -86.24 39.60 -11.12
C GLU A 546 -87.10 40.78 -10.67
N GLU A 547 -87.80 41.32 -11.67
CA GLU A 547 -88.88 42.29 -11.55
C GLU A 547 -90.14 41.68 -10.92
N PHE A 548 -90.87 42.57 -10.26
CA PHE A 548 -92.17 42.45 -9.63
C PHE A 548 -93.29 41.87 -10.50
N LEU A 549 -94.20 41.12 -9.85
CA LEU A 549 -95.68 41.09 -9.92
C LEU A 549 -96.13 39.70 -9.40
N GLY A 550 -97.00 39.47 -8.42
CA GLY A 550 -98.00 40.28 -7.73
C GLY A 550 -99.20 39.36 -7.44
N ASN A 551 -99.65 39.33 -6.17
CA ASN A 551 -100.91 38.77 -5.62
C ASN A 551 -101.06 37.24 -5.56
N GLU A 552 -101.64 36.61 -4.53
CA GLU A 552 -102.20 36.98 -3.22
C GLU A 552 -102.54 35.64 -2.54
N LYS A 553 -102.27 35.48 -1.24
CA LYS A 553 -103.27 35.06 -0.23
C LYS A 553 -102.61 34.90 1.15
N ILE A 554 -103.00 35.84 1.99
CA ILE A 554 -102.85 35.92 3.43
C ILE A 554 -103.60 34.75 4.10
N VAL A 555 -102.95 33.95 4.96
CA VAL A 555 -103.53 33.45 6.22
C VAL A 555 -102.41 33.14 7.25
N ASN A 556 -102.28 34.07 8.19
CA ASN A 556 -102.03 33.96 9.64
C ASN A 556 -101.17 32.82 10.24
N LEU A 557 -100.16 33.29 11.01
CA LEU A 557 -99.53 32.67 12.18
C LEU A 557 -100.53 32.03 13.16
N PRO A 558 -100.03 31.16 14.05
CA PRO A 558 -100.02 31.59 15.45
C PRO A 558 -98.65 31.52 16.11
N HIS A 559 -98.46 32.51 16.97
CA HIS A 559 -97.46 32.61 18.03
C HIS A 559 -97.70 31.59 19.16
N ALA A 560 -96.69 31.52 20.05
CA ALA A 560 -96.65 30.93 21.39
C ALA A 560 -96.22 29.45 21.41
N LEU A 561 -95.23 29.02 22.19
CA LEU A 561 -94.57 29.61 23.37
C LEU A 561 -93.17 28.97 23.52
#